data_AF-A0A2N6FNI5-F1
#
_entry.id   AF-A0A2N6FNI5-F1
#
_cell.length_a   1.000
_cell.length_b   1.000
_cell.length_c   1.000
_cell.angle_alpha   90.00
_cell.angle_beta   90.00
_cell.angle_gamma   90.00
#
_symmetry.space_group_name_H-M   'P 1'
#
loop_
_entity.id
_entity.type
_entity.pdbx_description
1 polymer ?
#
loop_
_entity_poly.entity_id
_entity_poly.type
_entity_poly.pdbx_seq_one_letter_code
_entity_poly.pdbx_strand_id
1 'polypeptide(L)'
;MHRNAFILMTVLLLTVTSAFAQTDNTEAQRIIQERCAKCHSPELLTQAMERGENFDEIMTKMIRLGAQIDSKEQQVLGIFWTEQQAPKSEESSAGETVASDPLGEYRSVLENRCTGCHSLDIVEKAMMEGRSVDELVTMMRQRGAVVTDQEKSVLDTFWGSPYKTELPK
;
A
#
# COMPACT_ATOMS: atom_id res chain seq x y z
N MET A 1 46.28 34.73 -48.63
CA MET A 1 45.47 35.49 -47.64
C MET A 1 44.00 35.12 -47.86
N HIS A 2 43.20 34.99 -46.79
CA HIS A 2 41.89 34.29 -46.64
C HIS A 2 42.13 32.82 -46.21
N ARG A 3 42.18 32.37 -44.92
CA ARG A 3 41.42 32.69 -43.67
C ARG A 3 39.91 32.56 -43.93
N ASN A 4 39.10 31.67 -43.36
CA ASN A 4 39.10 30.88 -42.12
C ASN A 4 38.15 29.67 -42.34
N ALA A 5 38.59 28.44 -42.06
CA ALA A 5 38.35 27.69 -40.82
C ALA A 5 36.89 27.27 -40.59
N PHE A 6 36.61 26.01 -40.97
CA PHE A 6 35.53 25.14 -40.53
C PHE A 6 35.23 25.33 -39.03
N ILE A 7 34.03 25.77 -38.67
CA ILE A 7 33.50 25.60 -37.31
C ILE A 7 32.44 24.50 -37.37
N LEU A 8 32.93 23.27 -37.21
CA LEU A 8 32.14 22.10 -36.83
C LEU A 8 31.70 22.33 -35.38
N MET A 9 30.48 22.85 -35.20
CA MET A 9 29.88 22.98 -33.88
C MET A 9 29.35 21.61 -33.44
N THR A 10 30.23 20.80 -32.88
CA THR A 10 29.91 19.55 -32.18
C THR A 10 29.08 19.86 -30.94
N VAL A 11 27.76 19.70 -31.06
CA VAL A 11 26.83 19.70 -29.92
C VAL A 11 27.02 18.37 -29.19
N LEU A 12 27.89 18.40 -28.17
CA LEU A 12 28.08 17.32 -27.21
C LEU A 12 26.86 17.31 -26.28
N LEU A 13 25.82 16.55 -26.64
CA LEU A 13 24.72 16.25 -25.72
C LEU A 13 25.27 15.40 -24.56
N LEU A 14 25.38 16.03 -23.40
CA LEU A 14 25.59 15.36 -22.12
C LEU A 14 24.38 14.47 -21.82
N THR A 15 24.52 13.18 -22.10
CA THR A 15 23.61 12.16 -21.58
C THR A 15 23.83 12.07 -20.08
N VAL A 16 22.95 12.70 -19.30
CA VAL A 16 22.86 12.49 -17.86
C VAL A 16 22.36 11.07 -17.65
N THR A 17 23.27 10.14 -17.36
CA THR A 17 22.91 8.78 -16.95
C THR A 17 22.41 8.82 -15.51
N SER A 18 21.10 8.86 -15.33
CA SER A 18 20.46 8.63 -14.04
C SER A 18 20.61 7.15 -13.68
N ALA A 19 21.64 6.82 -12.90
CA ALA A 19 21.85 5.49 -12.34
C ALA A 19 21.55 5.52 -10.83
N PHE A 20 20.27 5.63 -10.47
CA PHE A 20 19.82 5.45 -9.08
C PHE A 20 18.46 4.74 -9.09
N ALA A 21 18.32 3.71 -8.25
CA ALA A 21 17.10 2.97 -7.87
C ALA A 21 16.59 1.81 -8.76
N GLN A 22 17.39 0.77 -9.02
CA GLN A 22 16.89 -0.47 -9.67
C GLN A 22 17.36 -1.79 -9.03
N THR A 23 17.99 -1.76 -7.86
CA THR A 23 18.67 -2.92 -7.23
C THR A 23 17.86 -3.68 -6.18
N ASP A 24 16.70 -3.17 -5.79
CA ASP A 24 16.10 -3.56 -4.50
C ASP A 24 15.07 -4.69 -4.73
N ASN A 25 14.39 -4.63 -5.88
CA ASN A 25 13.46 -5.65 -6.34
C ASN A 25 14.19 -6.96 -6.68
N THR A 26 15.27 -6.93 -7.45
CA THR A 26 15.95 -8.15 -7.93
C THR A 26 16.50 -9.01 -6.80
N GLU A 27 17.05 -8.38 -5.76
CA GLU A 27 17.50 -9.08 -4.55
C GLU A 27 16.31 -9.64 -3.75
N ALA A 28 15.22 -8.89 -3.61
CA ALA A 28 14.00 -9.40 -2.97
C ALA A 28 13.44 -10.62 -3.71
N GLN A 29 13.38 -10.60 -5.05
CA GLN A 29 12.94 -11.74 -5.84
C GLN A 29 13.87 -12.95 -5.71
N ARG A 30 15.19 -12.73 -5.57
CA ARG A 30 16.15 -13.82 -5.29
C ARG A 30 15.86 -14.47 -3.94
N ILE A 31 15.69 -13.67 -2.89
CA ILE A 31 15.38 -14.16 -1.53
C ILE A 31 14.03 -14.90 -1.53
N ILE A 32 13.00 -14.37 -2.19
CA ILE A 32 11.69 -15.03 -2.30
C ILE A 32 11.83 -16.42 -2.94
N GLN A 33 12.58 -16.54 -4.03
CA GLN A 33 12.78 -17.82 -4.71
C GLN A 33 13.57 -18.81 -3.84
N GLU A 34 14.62 -18.35 -3.16
CA GLU A 34 15.51 -19.23 -2.39
C GLU A 34 14.96 -19.60 -1.01
N ARG A 35 14.14 -18.74 -0.39
CA ARG A 35 13.65 -18.92 0.98
C ARG A 35 12.19 -19.30 1.03
N CYS A 36 11.33 -18.63 0.26
CA CYS A 36 9.88 -18.74 0.39
C CYS A 36 9.30 -19.79 -0.57
N ALA A 37 9.76 -19.80 -1.83
CA ALA A 37 9.22 -20.66 -2.89
C ALA A 37 9.53 -22.16 -2.70
N LYS A 38 10.39 -22.50 -1.73
CA LYS A 38 10.63 -23.89 -1.32
C LYS A 38 9.40 -24.53 -0.66
N CYS A 39 8.52 -23.73 -0.06
CA CYS A 39 7.34 -24.21 0.68
C CYS A 39 6.03 -23.50 0.29
N HIS A 40 6.11 -22.32 -0.32
CA HIS A 40 4.94 -21.53 -0.74
C HIS A 40 4.89 -21.37 -2.24
N SER A 41 3.67 -21.31 -2.80
CA SER A 41 3.50 -20.94 -4.20
C SER A 41 3.70 -19.43 -4.38
N PRO A 42 4.17 -18.98 -5.56
CA PRO A 42 4.24 -17.56 -5.89
C PRO A 42 2.88 -16.86 -5.71
N GLU A 43 1.80 -17.54 -6.10
CA GLU A 43 0.42 -17.04 -5.97
C GLU A 43 0.06 -16.69 -4.52
N LEU A 44 0.40 -17.57 -3.57
CA LEU A 44 0.12 -17.36 -2.15
C LEU A 44 0.89 -16.15 -1.60
N LEU A 45 2.14 -15.97 -2.05
CA LEU A 45 2.98 -14.85 -1.64
C LEU A 45 2.41 -13.54 -2.19
N THR A 46 2.01 -13.52 -3.46
CA THR A 46 1.35 -12.36 -4.08
C THR A 46 0.05 -12.02 -3.37
N GLN A 47 -0.81 -13.00 -3.08
CA GLN A 47 -2.07 -12.77 -2.36
C GLN A 47 -1.87 -12.25 -0.94
N ALA A 48 -0.78 -12.64 -0.26
CA ALA A 48 -0.45 -12.09 1.05
C ALA A 48 -0.06 -10.60 0.96
N MET A 49 0.71 -10.23 -0.07
CA MET A 49 1.07 -8.84 -0.36
C MET A 49 -0.15 -8.00 -0.74
N GLU A 50 -1.02 -8.51 -1.62
CA GLU A 50 -2.23 -7.80 -2.07
C GLU A 50 -3.25 -7.59 -0.96
N ARG A 51 -3.35 -8.51 0.00
CA ARG A 51 -4.21 -8.37 1.18
C ARG A 51 -3.65 -7.42 2.24
N GLY A 52 -2.47 -6.85 2.02
CA GLY A 52 -1.83 -5.95 2.96
C GLY A 52 -1.47 -6.63 4.28
N GLU A 53 -1.17 -7.93 4.27
CA GLU A 53 -0.78 -8.61 5.51
C GLU A 53 0.50 -7.99 6.08
N ASN A 54 0.56 -7.88 7.40
CA ASN A 54 1.71 -7.32 8.10
C ASN A 54 2.95 -8.22 7.90
N PHE A 55 3.95 -7.68 7.21
CA PHE A 55 5.19 -8.39 6.87
C PHE A 55 5.91 -8.93 8.10
N ASP A 56 6.06 -8.12 9.15
CA ASP A 56 6.80 -8.49 10.36
C ASP A 56 6.13 -9.64 11.11
N GLU A 57 4.80 -9.66 11.14
CA GLU A 57 4.02 -10.75 11.72
C GLU A 57 4.18 -12.05 10.91
N ILE A 58 4.10 -11.97 9.58
CA ILE A 58 4.32 -13.13 8.70
C ILE A 58 5.74 -13.66 8.90
N MET A 59 6.76 -12.81 8.85
CA MET A 59 8.16 -13.22 8.99
C MET A 59 8.43 -13.86 10.35
N THR A 60 7.91 -13.28 11.42
CA THR A 60 8.01 -13.86 12.77
C THR A 60 7.41 -15.26 12.83
N LYS A 61 6.24 -15.44 12.20
CA LYS A 61 5.60 -16.76 12.10
C LYS A 61 6.44 -17.74 11.27
N MET A 62 6.98 -17.32 10.14
CA MET A 62 7.79 -18.18 9.27
C MET A 62 9.09 -18.60 9.94
N ILE A 63 9.78 -17.69 10.64
CA ILE A 63 10.99 -18.01 11.41
C ILE A 63 10.68 -19.02 12.51
N ARG A 64 9.56 -18.84 13.23
CA ARG A 64 9.09 -19.82 14.23
C ARG A 64 8.84 -21.20 13.63
N LEU A 65 8.36 -21.26 12.38
CA LEU A 65 8.12 -22.50 11.63
C LEU A 65 9.39 -23.06 10.97
N GLY A 66 10.56 -22.44 11.18
CA GLY A 66 11.85 -22.94 10.74
C GLY A 66 12.41 -22.28 9.48
N ALA A 67 11.81 -21.19 8.99
CA ALA A 67 12.41 -20.40 7.92
C ALA A 67 13.74 -19.80 8.38
N GLN A 68 14.79 -20.03 7.57
CA GLN A 68 16.11 -19.46 7.79
C GLN A 68 16.26 -18.20 6.94
N ILE A 69 15.94 -17.06 7.56
CA ILE A 69 16.04 -15.73 6.95
C ILE A 69 16.80 -14.83 7.91
N ASP A 70 17.91 -14.25 7.44
CA ASP A 70 18.73 -13.37 8.28
C ASP A 70 18.17 -11.93 8.34
N SER A 71 18.76 -11.09 9.20
CA SER A 71 18.30 -9.71 9.41
C SER A 71 18.43 -8.83 8.17
N LYS A 72 19.39 -9.10 7.29
CA LYS A 72 19.58 -8.36 6.04
C LYS A 72 18.52 -8.76 5.02
N GLU A 73 18.26 -10.06 4.90
CA GLU A 73 17.20 -10.58 4.03
C GLU A 73 15.82 -10.08 4.48
N GLN A 74 15.54 -10.04 5.80
CA GLN A 74 14.30 -9.47 6.34
C GLN A 74 14.15 -7.98 6.00
N GLN A 75 15.22 -7.20 6.11
CA GLN A 75 15.20 -5.77 5.76
C GLN A 75 14.88 -5.56 4.27
N VAL A 76 15.54 -6.30 3.37
CA VAL A 76 15.30 -6.20 1.93
C VAL A 76 13.84 -6.55 1.59
N LEU A 77 13.35 -7.65 2.15
CA LEU A 77 11.98 -8.08 1.93
C LEU A 77 10.95 -7.11 2.51
N GLY A 78 11.22 -6.47 3.65
CA GLY A 78 10.31 -5.49 4.25
C GLY A 78 10.17 -4.20 3.42
N ILE A 79 11.27 -3.73 2.83
CA ILE A 79 11.26 -2.60 1.88
C ILE A 79 10.42 -2.99 0.66
N PHE A 80 10.72 -4.13 0.05
CA PHE A 80 9.98 -4.65 -1.11
C PHE A 80 8.47 -4.82 -0.80
N TRP A 81 8.12 -5.39 0.35
CA TRP A 81 6.73 -5.59 0.76
C TRP A 81 5.98 -4.26 0.92
N THR A 82 6.65 -3.24 1.45
CA THR A 82 6.08 -1.88 1.59
C THR A 82 5.88 -1.22 0.22
N GLU A 83 6.84 -1.36 -0.70
CA GLU A 83 6.72 -0.86 -2.09
C GLU A 83 5.56 -1.49 -2.84
N GLN A 84 5.33 -2.80 -2.67
CA GLN A 84 4.25 -3.50 -3.37
C GLN A 84 2.85 -3.19 -2.82
N GLN A 85 2.76 -2.75 -1.57
CA GLN A 85 1.52 -2.28 -0.95
C GLN A 85 1.29 -0.78 -1.13
N ALA A 86 2.31 -0.04 -1.56
CA ALA A 86 2.10 1.34 -1.96
C ALA A 86 1.01 1.35 -3.05
N PRO A 87 0.04 2.29 -2.98
CA PRO A 87 -1.00 2.36 -4.01
C PRO A 87 -0.29 2.43 -5.35
N LYS A 88 -0.55 1.45 -6.23
CA LYS A 88 -0.05 1.39 -7.60
C LYS A 88 -0.53 2.63 -8.35
N SER A 89 0.19 3.70 -8.13
CA SER A 89 0.18 4.89 -8.94
C SER A 89 1.07 4.48 -10.12
N GLU A 90 0.44 4.38 -11.29
CA GLU A 90 1.09 4.32 -12.61
C GLU A 90 1.33 2.92 -13.20
N GLU A 91 0.24 2.27 -13.62
CA GLU A 91 0.00 1.97 -15.04
C GLU A 91 -1.51 1.99 -15.34
N SER A 92 -2.05 3.20 -15.55
CA SER A 92 -3.11 3.45 -16.53
C SER A 92 -3.12 4.92 -16.92
N SER A 93 -2.83 5.13 -18.21
CA SER A 93 -3.11 6.26 -19.07
C SER A 93 -2.54 7.64 -18.71
N ALA A 94 -1.72 8.10 -19.64
CA ALA A 94 -1.45 9.49 -19.94
C ALA A 94 -2.66 10.41 -19.74
N GLY A 95 -2.38 11.54 -19.09
CA GLY A 95 -3.12 12.78 -19.19
C GLY A 95 -4.51 12.77 -18.57
N GLU A 96 -4.61 13.22 -17.33
CA GLU A 96 -5.60 14.25 -16.99
C GLU A 96 -5.21 14.91 -15.67
N THR A 97 -5.41 16.22 -15.61
CA THR A 97 -5.15 17.12 -14.48
C THR A 97 -5.77 16.65 -13.16
N VAL A 98 -5.04 16.89 -12.08
CA VAL A 98 -5.41 16.80 -10.65
C VAL A 98 -6.94 16.82 -10.41
N ALA A 99 -7.54 15.64 -10.25
CA ALA A 99 -8.79 15.47 -9.55
C ALA A 99 -8.45 14.88 -8.18
N SER A 100 -8.65 15.67 -7.13
CA SER A 100 -8.55 15.23 -5.73
C SER A 100 -9.28 13.89 -5.57
N ASP A 101 -8.59 12.81 -5.19
CA ASP A 101 -9.22 11.54 -4.82
C ASP A 101 -10.17 11.81 -3.65
N PRO A 102 -11.49 11.91 -3.89
CA PRO A 102 -12.43 12.40 -2.89
C PRO A 102 -12.61 11.40 -1.74
N LEU A 103 -12.09 10.17 -1.90
CA LEU A 103 -12.15 9.10 -0.92
C LEU A 103 -10.79 8.79 -0.28
N GLY A 104 -9.72 9.49 -0.66
CA GLY A 104 -8.37 9.21 -0.17
C GLY A 104 -8.28 9.34 1.36
N GLU A 105 -8.85 10.42 1.90
CA GLU A 105 -8.94 10.65 3.35
C GLU A 105 -9.81 9.58 4.04
N TYR A 106 -10.95 9.21 3.44
CA TYR A 106 -11.83 8.17 3.97
C TYR A 106 -11.15 6.82 4.10
N ARG A 107 -10.47 6.36 3.05
CA ARG A 107 -9.72 5.10 3.07
C ARG A 107 -8.60 5.14 4.10
N SER A 108 -7.91 6.27 4.22
CA SER A 108 -6.84 6.45 5.21
C SER A 108 -7.34 6.37 6.65
N VAL A 109 -8.52 6.93 6.93
CA VAL A 109 -9.13 6.83 8.27
C VAL A 109 -9.53 5.39 8.59
N LEU A 110 -10.15 4.68 7.65
CA LEU A 110 -10.52 3.28 7.83
C LEU A 110 -9.32 2.39 8.13
N GLU A 111 -8.25 2.51 7.34
CA GLU A 111 -7.04 1.73 7.55
C GLU A 111 -6.42 2.04 8.92
N ASN A 112 -6.10 3.30 9.17
CA ASN A 112 -5.35 3.67 10.38
C ASN A 112 -6.14 3.50 11.69
N ARG A 113 -7.48 3.55 11.65
CA ARG A 113 -8.31 3.51 12.86
C ARG A 113 -9.04 2.20 13.07
N CYS A 114 -9.34 1.45 12.02
CA CYS A 114 -10.22 0.29 12.13
C CYS A 114 -9.50 -1.06 12.01
N THR A 115 -8.28 -1.12 11.49
CA THR A 115 -7.52 -2.38 11.37
C THR A 115 -6.60 -2.67 12.56
N GLY A 116 -6.37 -1.68 13.43
CA GLY A 116 -5.47 -1.82 14.59
C GLY A 116 -5.96 -2.75 15.71
N CYS A 117 -7.23 -3.16 15.72
CA CYS A 117 -7.79 -4.02 16.77
C CYS A 117 -8.58 -5.24 16.23
N HIS A 118 -9.08 -5.17 15.00
CA HIS A 118 -9.85 -6.23 14.37
C HIS A 118 -9.80 -6.08 12.84
N SER A 119 -10.19 -7.12 12.09
CA SER A 119 -10.16 -7.05 10.62
C SER A 119 -11.18 -6.06 10.04
N LEU A 120 -10.93 -5.62 8.81
CA LEU A 120 -11.82 -4.73 8.08
C LEU A 120 -13.18 -5.38 7.78
N ASP A 121 -13.26 -6.72 7.73
CA ASP A 121 -14.51 -7.46 7.49
C ASP A 121 -15.63 -7.09 8.47
N ILE A 122 -15.28 -6.81 9.73
CA ILE A 122 -16.24 -6.39 10.76
C ILE A 122 -16.81 -4.99 10.44
N VAL A 123 -15.97 -4.12 9.88
CA VAL A 123 -16.35 -2.77 9.46
C VAL A 123 -17.25 -2.83 8.23
N GLU A 124 -16.88 -3.64 7.24
CA GLU A 124 -17.68 -3.87 6.04
C GLU A 124 -19.05 -4.44 6.39
N LYS A 125 -19.10 -5.43 7.30
CA LYS A 125 -20.36 -5.95 7.82
C LYS A 125 -21.20 -4.87 8.47
N ALA A 126 -20.61 -4.01 9.30
CA ALA A 126 -21.33 -2.91 9.93
C ALA A 126 -21.87 -1.89 8.91
N MET A 127 -21.14 -1.64 7.81
CA MET A 127 -21.60 -0.81 6.70
C MET A 127 -22.77 -1.45 5.95
N MET A 128 -22.70 -2.76 5.66
CA MET A 128 -23.78 -3.51 5.00
C MET A 128 -25.05 -3.59 5.85
N GLU A 129 -24.89 -3.66 7.18
CA GLU A 129 -25.99 -3.62 8.14
C GLU A 129 -26.55 -2.20 8.34
N GLY A 130 -25.97 -1.18 7.68
CA GLY A 130 -26.43 0.21 7.78
C GLY A 130 -26.29 0.81 9.18
N ARG A 131 -25.36 0.28 9.98
CA ARG A 131 -25.17 0.74 11.37
C ARG A 131 -24.69 2.17 11.41
N SER A 132 -25.12 2.92 12.43
CA SER A 132 -24.72 4.31 12.62
C SER A 132 -23.24 4.42 12.96
N VAL A 133 -22.49 5.24 12.22
CA VAL A 133 -21.08 5.58 12.54
C VAL A 133 -20.99 6.19 13.94
N ASP A 134 -21.94 7.02 14.32
CA ASP A 134 -21.96 7.70 15.62
C ASP A 134 -22.02 6.70 16.78
N GLU A 135 -22.92 5.72 16.69
CA GLU A 135 -23.06 4.67 17.69
C GLU A 135 -21.83 3.76 17.72
N LEU A 136 -21.30 3.41 16.54
CA LEU A 136 -20.11 2.57 16.40
C LEU A 136 -18.88 3.25 17.00
N VAL A 137 -18.58 4.48 16.60
CA VAL A 137 -17.42 5.24 17.07
C VAL A 137 -17.52 5.51 18.57
N THR A 138 -18.71 5.81 19.09
CA THR A 138 -18.92 5.97 20.54
C THR A 138 -18.59 4.69 21.29
N MET A 139 -19.09 3.55 20.82
CA MET A 139 -18.82 2.25 21.41
C MET A 139 -17.33 1.84 21.30
N MET A 140 -16.67 2.16 20.18
CA MET A 140 -15.23 1.92 20.00
C MET A 140 -14.40 2.80 20.95
N ARG A 141 -14.73 4.09 21.09
CA ARG A 141 -14.07 5.01 22.04
C ARG A 141 -14.21 4.54 23.49
N GLN A 142 -15.38 4.06 23.89
CA GLN A 142 -15.59 3.46 25.22
C GLN A 142 -14.71 2.23 25.47
N ARG A 143 -14.30 1.55 24.39
CA ARG A 143 -13.42 0.37 24.42
C ARG A 143 -11.95 0.71 24.15
N GLY A 144 -11.60 1.99 24.09
CA GLY A 144 -10.22 2.47 23.98
C GLY A 144 -9.76 2.85 22.57
N ALA A 145 -10.63 2.83 21.56
CA ALA A 145 -10.26 3.33 20.24
C ALA A 145 -10.09 4.85 20.24
N VAL A 146 -9.09 5.35 19.52
CA VAL A 146 -8.85 6.78 19.36
C VAL A 146 -9.25 7.17 17.95
N VAL A 147 -10.46 7.71 17.81
CA VAL A 147 -10.98 8.31 16.57
C VAL A 147 -11.33 9.74 16.93
N THR A 148 -10.83 10.73 16.20
CA THR A 148 -11.14 12.16 16.41
C THR A 148 -12.50 12.52 15.82
N ASP A 149 -13.05 13.68 16.18
CA ASP A 149 -14.33 14.14 15.63
C ASP A 149 -14.22 14.49 14.13
N GLN A 150 -13.05 14.93 13.68
CA GLN A 150 -12.76 15.14 12.26
C GLN A 150 -12.79 13.82 11.48
N GLU A 151 -12.06 12.81 11.96
CA GLU A 151 -12.04 11.47 11.33
C GLU A 151 -13.44 10.84 11.32
N LYS A 152 -14.22 11.02 12.38
CA LYS A 152 -15.63 10.63 12.41
C LYS A 152 -16.46 11.32 11.32
N SER A 153 -16.28 12.63 11.12
CA SER A 153 -16.98 13.38 10.07
C SER A 153 -16.65 12.87 8.68
N VAL A 154 -15.40 12.45 8.45
CA VAL A 154 -14.98 11.83 7.18
C VAL A 154 -15.69 10.49 7.00
N LEU A 155 -15.74 9.65 8.04
CA LEU A 155 -16.48 8.38 8.00
C LEU A 155 -17.97 8.61 7.70
N ASP A 156 -18.62 9.52 8.41
CA ASP A 156 -20.05 9.84 8.23
C ASP A 156 -20.42 10.21 6.77
N THR A 157 -19.50 10.87 6.06
CA THR A 157 -19.70 11.33 4.67
C THR A 157 -19.85 10.18 3.68
N PHE A 158 -19.10 9.09 3.86
CA PHE A 158 -19.01 7.99 2.89
C PHE A 158 -19.51 6.64 3.44
N TRP A 159 -19.83 6.57 4.73
CA TRP A 159 -20.26 5.34 5.37
C TRP A 159 -21.51 4.73 4.75
N GLY A 160 -21.41 3.45 4.39
CA GLY A 160 -22.52 2.69 3.84
C GLY A 160 -22.91 3.09 2.42
N SER A 161 -22.16 3.91 1.68
CA SER A 161 -22.37 4.07 0.24
C SER A 161 -21.62 2.96 -0.52
N PRO A 162 -22.24 2.23 -1.49
CA PRO A 162 -23.58 2.38 -2.06
C PRO A 162 -24.71 1.62 -1.33
N TYR A 163 -24.43 0.91 -0.23
CA TYR A 163 -25.36 0.02 0.47
C TYR A 163 -26.56 0.69 1.18
N LYS A 164 -26.51 2.01 1.40
CA LYS A 164 -27.57 2.81 2.05
C LYS A 164 -28.89 2.80 1.29
N THR A 165 -28.88 2.47 -0.01
CA THR A 165 -30.08 2.46 -0.86
C THR A 165 -30.94 1.20 -0.77
N GLU A 166 -30.48 0.12 -0.15
CA GLU A 166 -31.16 -1.20 -0.20
C GLU A 166 -31.73 -1.70 1.13
N LEU A 167 -31.52 -1.00 2.25
CA LEU A 167 -32.06 -1.43 3.55
C LEU A 167 -33.49 -0.88 3.75
N PRO A 168 -34.51 -1.75 3.94
CA PRO A 168 -35.85 -1.30 4.27
C PRO A 168 -35.86 -0.61 5.65
N LYS A 169 -36.56 0.52 5.72
CA LYS A 169 -36.76 1.33 6.93
C LYS A 169 -37.55 0.59 8.01
#